data_AF-A0A3S1KC92-F1
#
_entry.id   AF-A0A3S1KC92-F1
#
_cell.length_a   1.000
_cell.length_b   1.000
_cell.length_c   1.000
_cell.angle_alpha   90.00
_cell.angle_beta   90.00
_cell.angle_gamma   90.00
#
_symmetry.space_group_name_H-M   'P 1'
#
loop_
_entity.id
_entity.type
_entity.pdbx_description
1 polymer ?
#
loop_
_entity_poly.entity_id
_entity_poly.type
_entity_poly.pdbx_seq_one_letter_code
_entity_poly.pdbx_strand_id
1 'polypeptide(L)'
;MSTTPRRSTTGLRQFLNFEQQRNWIEGKTNLRDADERSESMELRFKYVARFQKLLRRPQAQEVLKILRLYGENCIPIPRKSERHYWSVSCLPSTSDKPLVRVNASWMELFTLYADGEGVRARFLVHLSDFTTDHSPARGQLDELFLEHCVTTPDDVGCFFPRGEDIFGINVRGSASIHKFLAARQVLRAIRRFNLTHMNRGRNAYQASHCYSLADYLLEG
;
A
#
# COMPACT_ATOMS: atom_id res chain seq x y z
N MET A 1 29.31 -33.17 -9.64
CA MET A 1 29.05 -31.72 -9.56
C MET A 1 27.57 -31.52 -9.28
N SER A 2 27.21 -31.10 -8.07
CA SER A 2 25.81 -30.88 -7.69
C SER A 2 25.36 -29.51 -8.21
N THR A 3 24.54 -29.48 -9.26
CA THR A 3 23.87 -28.26 -9.71
C THR A 3 22.84 -27.87 -8.66
N THR A 4 23.16 -26.87 -7.84
CA THR A 4 22.21 -26.24 -6.93
C THR A 4 20.99 -25.80 -7.75
N PRO A 5 19.75 -26.20 -7.40
CA PRO A 5 18.60 -25.81 -8.17
C PRO A 5 18.49 -24.28 -8.13
N ARG A 6 18.51 -23.64 -9.30
CA ARG A 6 18.20 -22.21 -9.45
C ARG A 6 16.85 -21.98 -8.79
N ARG A 7 16.84 -21.40 -7.58
CA ARG A 7 15.59 -20.96 -6.92
C ARG A 7 14.87 -20.06 -7.93
N SER A 8 13.70 -20.48 -8.39
CA SER A 8 12.89 -19.67 -9.29
C SER A 8 12.60 -18.35 -8.59
N THR A 9 12.98 -17.24 -9.23
CA THR A 9 12.68 -15.91 -8.72
C THR A 9 11.17 -15.69 -8.80
N THR A 10 10.53 -15.41 -7.67
CA THR A 10 9.10 -15.12 -7.57
C THR A 10 8.83 -13.63 -7.39
N GLY A 11 7.63 -13.19 -7.74
CA GLY A 11 7.21 -11.81 -7.46
C GLY A 11 8.03 -10.80 -8.25
N LEU A 12 8.30 -9.65 -7.63
CA LEU A 12 9.10 -8.59 -8.26
C LEU A 12 10.58 -8.92 -8.40
N ARG A 13 11.08 -9.99 -7.78
CA ARG A 13 12.48 -10.44 -7.98
C ARG A 13 12.77 -10.87 -9.42
N GLN A 14 11.72 -11.05 -10.23
CA GLN A 14 11.83 -11.27 -11.67
C GLN A 14 12.22 -10.00 -12.44
N PHE A 15 12.01 -8.82 -11.85
CA PHE A 15 12.26 -7.52 -12.48
C PHE A 15 13.31 -6.69 -11.75
N LEU A 16 13.40 -6.83 -10.43
CA LEU A 16 14.24 -6.04 -9.54
C LEU A 16 15.13 -6.95 -8.71
N ASN A 17 16.45 -6.78 -8.83
CA ASN A 17 17.41 -7.47 -7.98
C ASN A 17 17.39 -6.91 -6.53
N PHE A 18 18.06 -7.59 -5.61
CA PHE A 18 18.07 -7.21 -4.19
C PHE A 18 18.59 -5.79 -3.93
N GLU A 19 19.59 -5.36 -4.67
CA GLU A 19 20.17 -4.02 -4.53
C GLU A 19 19.19 -2.94 -5.00
N GLN A 20 18.54 -3.14 -6.15
CA GLN A 20 17.51 -2.24 -6.65
C GLN A 20 16.35 -2.10 -5.65
N GLN A 21 15.88 -3.22 -5.09
CA GLN A 21 14.82 -3.22 -4.07
C GLN A 21 15.26 -2.46 -2.82
N ARG A 22 16.47 -2.74 -2.29
CA ARG A 22 17.02 -2.03 -1.13
C ARG A 22 17.16 -0.54 -1.38
N ASN A 23 17.73 -0.16 -2.53
CA ASN A 23 17.93 1.25 -2.86
C ASN A 23 16.59 1.99 -3.03
N TRP A 24 15.56 1.34 -3.57
CA TRP A 24 14.22 1.92 -3.68
C TRP A 24 13.55 2.07 -2.29
N ILE A 25 13.65 1.06 -1.41
CA ILE A 25 13.17 1.14 -0.02
C ILE A 25 13.79 2.35 0.68
N GLU A 26 15.10 2.54 0.56
CA GLU A 26 15.85 3.64 1.18
C GLU A 26 15.63 5.01 0.50
N GLY A 27 14.86 5.06 -0.60
CA GLY A 27 14.62 6.27 -1.38
C GLY A 27 15.85 6.79 -2.15
N LYS A 28 16.82 5.91 -2.43
CA LYS A 28 18.08 6.24 -3.11
C LYS A 28 18.00 6.19 -4.63
N THR A 29 16.95 5.57 -5.19
CA THR A 29 16.82 5.42 -6.64
C THR A 29 15.36 5.44 -7.08
N ASN A 30 15.13 6.00 -8.27
CA ASN A 30 13.87 5.86 -8.99
C ASN A 30 13.97 4.65 -9.91
N LEU A 31 12.98 3.78 -9.86
CA LEU A 31 12.96 2.57 -10.67
C LEU A 31 12.33 2.90 -12.04
N ARG A 32 12.96 2.44 -13.12
CA ARG A 32 12.36 2.52 -14.45
C ARG A 32 11.16 1.58 -14.52
N ASP A 33 10.00 2.15 -14.82
CA ASP A 33 8.74 1.41 -14.98
C ASP A 33 8.45 1.10 -16.47
N ALA A 34 7.32 0.45 -16.74
CA ALA A 34 6.80 0.23 -18.08
C ALA A 34 6.09 1.48 -18.63
N ASP A 35 6.28 1.75 -19.92
CA ASP A 35 5.62 2.85 -20.63
C ASP A 35 4.12 2.55 -20.84
N GLU A 36 3.79 1.28 -21.12
CA GLU A 36 2.43 0.80 -21.37
C GLU A 36 1.90 -0.08 -20.22
N ARG A 37 0.57 -0.06 -20.05
CA ARG A 37 -0.15 -0.86 -19.05
C ARG A 37 -0.95 -1.97 -19.73
N SER A 38 -0.89 -3.18 -19.19
CA SER A 38 -1.71 -4.30 -19.67
C SER A 38 -3.09 -4.24 -19.00
N GLU A 39 -4.10 -3.90 -19.79
CA GLU A 39 -5.44 -3.68 -19.30
C GLU A 39 -6.42 -4.79 -19.70
N SER A 40 -7.33 -5.12 -18.78
CA SER A 40 -8.50 -5.95 -19.07
C SER A 40 -9.71 -5.05 -19.27
N MET A 41 -10.21 -4.99 -20.51
CA MET A 41 -11.41 -4.20 -20.85
C MET A 41 -12.63 -4.60 -20.03
N GLU A 42 -12.80 -5.90 -19.76
CA GLU A 42 -13.87 -6.41 -18.91
C GLU A 42 -13.80 -5.78 -17.50
N LEU A 43 -12.64 -5.86 -16.83
CA LEU A 43 -12.47 -5.28 -15.50
C LEU A 43 -12.56 -3.75 -15.51
N ARG A 44 -12.08 -3.11 -16.58
CA ARG A 44 -12.17 -1.66 -16.76
C ARG A 44 -13.63 -1.21 -16.71
N PHE A 45 -14.54 -1.90 -17.38
CA PHE A 45 -15.97 -1.57 -17.33
C PHE A 45 -16.67 -2.06 -16.06
N LYS A 46 -16.30 -3.23 -15.53
CA LYS A 46 -16.94 -3.88 -14.37
C LYS A 46 -17.06 -2.98 -13.15
N TYR A 47 -16.06 -2.14 -12.89
CA TYR A 47 -16.01 -1.31 -11.68
C TYR A 47 -16.29 0.18 -11.90
N VAL A 48 -16.65 0.61 -13.12
CA VAL A 48 -16.97 2.02 -13.43
C VAL A 48 -18.09 2.55 -12.54
N ALA A 49 -19.18 1.78 -12.36
CA ALA A 49 -20.30 2.22 -11.55
C ALA A 49 -19.91 2.43 -10.07
N ARG A 50 -18.97 1.62 -9.54
CA ARG A 50 -18.44 1.80 -8.18
C ARG A 50 -17.56 3.04 -8.11
N PHE A 51 -16.73 3.27 -9.12
CA PHE A 51 -15.90 4.47 -9.21
C PHE A 51 -16.76 5.73 -9.28
N GLN A 52 -17.80 5.77 -10.12
CA GLN A 52 -18.77 6.88 -10.16
C GLN A 52 -19.53 7.08 -8.85
N LYS A 53 -19.75 6.01 -8.08
CA LYS A 53 -20.33 6.11 -6.73
C LYS A 53 -19.32 6.71 -5.74
N LEU A 54 -18.04 6.37 -5.86
CA LEU A 54 -16.96 6.98 -5.07
C LEU A 54 -16.85 8.48 -5.38
N LEU A 55 -16.87 8.89 -6.65
CA LEU A 55 -16.79 10.30 -7.06
C LEU A 55 -17.91 11.19 -6.49
N ARG A 56 -19.05 10.59 -6.13
CA ARG A 56 -20.18 11.27 -5.49
C ARG A 56 -20.05 11.37 -3.96
N ARG A 57 -18.99 10.85 -3.37
CA ARG A 57 -18.74 10.95 -1.93
C ARG A 57 -18.09 12.29 -1.58
N PRO A 58 -18.39 12.88 -0.41
CA PRO A 58 -17.71 14.08 0.07
C PRO A 58 -16.17 13.92 0.07
N GLN A 59 -15.69 12.73 0.42
CA GLN A 59 -14.27 12.40 0.55
C GLN A 59 -13.56 12.17 -0.80
N ALA A 60 -14.27 12.17 -1.93
CA ALA A 60 -13.75 11.64 -3.19
C ALA A 60 -12.39 12.25 -3.60
N GLN A 61 -12.30 13.58 -3.54
CA GLN A 61 -11.09 14.30 -3.93
C GLN A 61 -9.91 13.99 -3.02
N GLU A 62 -10.14 13.90 -1.71
CA GLU A 62 -9.09 13.55 -0.75
C GLU A 62 -8.61 12.11 -0.93
N VAL A 63 -9.54 11.18 -1.15
CA VAL A 63 -9.22 9.77 -1.42
C VAL A 63 -8.31 9.64 -2.63
N LEU A 64 -8.62 10.31 -3.74
CA LEU A 64 -7.84 10.23 -4.97
C LEU A 64 -6.44 10.86 -4.80
N LYS A 65 -6.34 12.00 -4.11
CA LYS A 65 -5.06 12.65 -3.80
C LYS A 65 -4.15 11.77 -2.94
N ILE A 66 -4.69 11.18 -1.87
CA ILE A 66 -3.93 10.29 -0.98
C ILE A 66 -3.55 9.00 -1.72
N LEU A 67 -4.45 8.46 -2.55
CA LEU A 67 -4.18 7.25 -3.32
C LEU A 67 -3.03 7.47 -4.33
N ARG A 68 -3.01 8.62 -5.01
CA ARG A 68 -1.90 9.03 -5.87
C ARG A 68 -0.59 9.12 -5.10
N LEU A 69 -0.58 9.85 -3.97
CA LEU A 69 0.59 9.98 -3.12
C LEU A 69 1.13 8.62 -2.66
N TYR A 70 0.24 7.70 -2.28
CA TYR A 70 0.60 6.33 -1.93
C TYR A 70 1.15 5.55 -3.12
N GLY A 71 0.53 5.67 -4.30
CA GLY A 71 0.98 4.99 -5.51
C GLY A 71 2.41 5.37 -5.91
N GLU A 72 2.65 6.68 -6.01
CA GLU A 72 3.96 7.26 -6.37
C GLU A 72 5.07 6.85 -5.40
N ASN A 73 4.76 6.80 -4.10
CA ASN A 73 5.78 6.62 -3.07
C ASN A 73 5.92 5.18 -2.58
N CYS A 74 4.89 4.36 -2.65
CA CYS A 74 4.82 3.09 -1.91
C CYS A 74 4.69 1.86 -2.81
N ILE A 75 4.50 2.00 -4.12
CA ILE A 75 4.42 0.86 -5.05
C ILE A 75 5.60 0.90 -6.02
N PRO A 76 6.47 -0.12 -6.06
CA PRO A 76 7.58 -0.17 -6.99
C PRO A 76 7.10 -0.60 -8.38
N ILE A 77 7.63 0.03 -9.44
CA ILE A 77 7.29 -0.26 -10.85
C ILE A 77 5.79 -0.51 -11.06
N PRO A 78 4.94 0.43 -10.64
CA PRO A 78 3.52 0.16 -10.44
C PRO A 78 2.79 -0.15 -11.76
N ARG A 79 3.19 0.39 -12.91
CA ARG A 79 2.62 0.07 -14.24
C ARG A 79 2.99 -1.35 -14.69
N LYS A 80 4.27 -1.72 -14.57
CA LYS A 80 4.76 -3.06 -14.95
C LYS A 80 4.18 -4.17 -14.09
N SER A 81 3.90 -3.87 -12.82
CA SER A 81 3.48 -4.86 -11.82
C SER A 81 1.96 -4.88 -11.55
N GLU A 82 1.21 -3.98 -12.19
CA GLU A 82 -0.22 -3.82 -12.03
C GLU A 82 -1.00 -5.12 -12.27
N ARG A 83 -2.02 -5.34 -11.43
CA ARG A 83 -2.93 -6.50 -11.38
C ARG A 83 -2.25 -7.81 -10.99
N HIS A 84 -1.07 -8.09 -11.53
CA HIS A 84 -0.32 -9.31 -11.31
C HIS A 84 0.29 -9.38 -9.91
N TYR A 85 0.82 -8.28 -9.39
CA TYR A 85 1.50 -8.26 -8.08
C TYR A 85 0.86 -7.31 -7.08
N TRP A 86 0.05 -6.36 -7.55
CA TRP A 86 -0.80 -5.54 -6.70
C TRP A 86 -2.16 -5.28 -7.36
N SER A 87 -3.15 -4.85 -6.58
CA SER A 87 -4.41 -4.33 -7.11
C SER A 87 -5.02 -3.29 -6.19
N VAL A 88 -5.78 -2.36 -6.77
CA VAL A 88 -6.65 -1.44 -6.03
C VAL A 88 -8.12 -1.78 -6.28
N SER A 89 -8.90 -1.90 -5.21
CA SER A 89 -10.34 -2.14 -5.24
C SER A 89 -11.12 -0.87 -4.92
N CYS A 90 -12.23 -0.63 -5.62
CA CYS A 90 -13.14 0.49 -5.36
C CYS A 90 -14.41 0.03 -4.66
N LEU A 91 -14.73 0.64 -3.51
CA LEU A 91 -15.89 0.30 -2.68
C LEU A 91 -16.11 -1.22 -2.55
N PRO A 92 -15.08 -2.00 -2.14
CA PRO A 92 -15.25 -3.44 -2.03
C PRO A 92 -16.33 -3.76 -0.99
N SER A 93 -17.09 -4.81 -1.26
CA SER A 93 -18.25 -5.23 -0.48
C SER A 93 -17.80 -6.05 0.73
N THR A 94 -17.12 -5.42 1.67
CA THR A 94 -16.68 -6.02 2.94
C THR A 94 -17.41 -5.39 4.13
N SER A 95 -17.42 -6.09 5.27
CA SER A 95 -18.13 -5.65 6.48
C SER A 95 -17.65 -4.30 7.00
N ASP A 96 -16.36 -3.99 6.81
CA ASP A 96 -15.72 -2.75 7.23
C ASP A 96 -15.84 -1.58 6.22
N LYS A 97 -16.52 -1.80 5.09
CA LYS A 97 -16.96 -0.76 4.12
C LYS A 97 -15.88 0.27 3.71
N PRO A 98 -14.70 -0.15 3.23
CA PRO A 98 -13.67 0.78 2.79
C PRO A 98 -14.09 1.54 1.52
N LEU A 99 -13.53 2.73 1.34
CA LEU A 99 -13.66 3.51 0.12
C LEU A 99 -12.78 2.93 -1.00
N VAL A 100 -11.51 2.69 -0.68
CA VAL A 100 -10.54 2.03 -1.57
C VAL A 100 -9.61 1.13 -0.78
N ARG A 101 -9.08 0.08 -1.42
CA ARG A 101 -8.12 -0.85 -0.80
C ARG A 101 -7.05 -1.30 -1.79
N VAL A 102 -5.78 -1.15 -1.43
CA VAL A 102 -4.62 -1.68 -2.15
C VAL A 102 -4.20 -3.00 -1.52
N ASN A 103 -3.95 -4.01 -2.35
CA ASN A 103 -3.60 -5.36 -1.93
C ASN A 103 -2.42 -5.90 -2.74
N ALA A 104 -1.66 -6.84 -2.17
CA ALA A 104 -0.64 -7.61 -2.87
C ALA A 104 -0.59 -9.03 -2.29
N SER A 105 -0.33 -10.04 -3.14
CA SER A 105 -0.44 -11.45 -2.77
C SER A 105 -1.81 -11.72 -2.10
N TRP A 106 -1.82 -12.18 -0.85
CA TRP A 106 -3.03 -12.39 -0.04
C TRP A 106 -3.22 -11.33 1.06
N MET A 107 -2.50 -10.20 0.96
CA MET A 107 -2.40 -9.21 2.03
C MET A 107 -3.00 -7.87 1.62
N GLU A 108 -3.74 -7.26 2.55
CA GLU A 108 -4.12 -5.85 2.47
C GLU A 108 -2.88 -4.99 2.80
N LEU A 109 -2.57 -4.00 1.97
CA LEU A 109 -1.42 -3.12 2.21
C LEU A 109 -1.87 -1.78 2.79
N PHE A 110 -2.91 -1.21 2.17
CA PHE A 110 -3.38 0.13 2.45
C PHE A 110 -4.87 0.24 2.18
N THR A 111 -5.60 0.90 3.06
CA THR A 111 -7.05 1.09 2.93
C THR A 111 -7.44 2.49 3.34
N LEU A 112 -8.35 3.13 2.60
CA LEU A 112 -9.00 4.37 3.01
C LEU A 112 -10.47 4.11 3.36
N TYR A 113 -10.92 4.74 4.44
CA TYR A 113 -12.28 4.71 4.93
C TYR A 113 -12.86 6.12 4.96
N ALA A 114 -14.18 6.22 4.89
CA ALA A 114 -14.87 7.44 5.29
C ALA A 114 -14.80 7.59 6.82
N ASP A 115 -14.60 8.82 7.28
CA ASP A 115 -14.57 9.18 8.71
C ASP A 115 -15.30 10.52 8.90
N GLY A 116 -16.62 10.45 9.09
CA GLY A 116 -17.50 11.63 8.97
C GLY A 116 -17.40 12.22 7.56
N GLU A 117 -17.15 13.52 7.46
CA GLU A 117 -16.86 14.21 6.18
C GLU A 117 -15.41 14.03 5.72
N GLY A 118 -14.51 13.54 6.58
CA GLY A 118 -13.10 13.31 6.28
C GLY A 118 -12.76 11.86 5.95
N VAL A 119 -11.47 11.55 5.99
CA VAL A 119 -10.91 10.24 5.66
C VAL A 119 -10.07 9.66 6.79
N ARG A 120 -10.04 8.34 6.88
CA ARG A 120 -9.10 7.58 7.71
C ARG A 120 -8.33 6.58 6.85
N ALA A 121 -7.01 6.64 6.92
CA ALA A 121 -6.11 5.65 6.36
C ALA A 121 -5.89 4.50 7.33
N ARG A 122 -5.68 3.30 6.79
CA ARG A 122 -5.13 2.14 7.47
C ARG A 122 -3.94 1.63 6.67
N PHE A 123 -2.80 1.50 7.34
CA PHE A 123 -1.57 0.92 6.82
C PHE A 123 -1.32 -0.41 7.51
N LEU A 124 -0.96 -1.44 6.75
CA LEU A 124 -0.29 -2.62 7.31
C LEU A 124 1.21 -2.52 7.01
N VAL A 125 2.01 -2.80 8.03
CA VAL A 125 3.47 -2.67 8.03
C VAL A 125 4.10 -3.76 8.91
N HIS A 126 5.42 -3.86 8.89
CA HIS A 126 6.14 -4.69 9.84
C HIS A 126 6.20 -4.01 11.22
N LEU A 127 5.95 -4.76 12.30
CA LEU A 127 6.02 -4.22 13.66
C LEU A 127 7.45 -3.80 14.00
N SER A 128 8.43 -4.61 13.59
CA SER A 128 9.87 -4.40 13.78
C SER A 128 10.40 -3.09 13.17
N ASP A 129 9.70 -2.48 12.22
CA ASP A 129 10.08 -1.18 11.68
C ASP A 129 9.63 0.00 12.60
N PHE A 130 8.80 -0.26 13.62
CA PHE A 130 8.24 0.72 14.56
C PHE A 130 8.54 0.40 16.03
N THR A 131 9.39 -0.59 16.30
CA THR A 131 9.88 -0.87 17.65
C THR A 131 11.27 -0.29 17.87
N THR A 132 11.54 0.15 19.09
CA THR A 132 12.82 0.78 19.49
C THR A 132 14.01 -0.17 19.37
N ASP A 133 13.77 -1.48 19.52
CA ASP A 133 14.78 -2.54 19.45
C ASP A 133 14.73 -3.34 18.14
N HIS A 134 13.88 -2.95 17.20
CA HIS A 134 13.62 -3.66 15.94
C HIS A 134 13.13 -5.11 16.09
N SER A 135 12.62 -5.49 17.26
CA SER A 135 11.99 -6.79 17.48
C SER A 135 10.51 -6.76 17.10
N PRO A 136 9.87 -7.91 16.84
CA PRO A 136 8.42 -7.99 16.69
C PRO A 136 7.68 -7.95 18.05
N ALA A 137 8.32 -7.49 19.14
CA ALA A 137 7.72 -7.44 20.47
C ALA A 137 6.86 -6.19 20.66
N ARG A 138 5.58 -6.39 20.98
CA ARG A 138 4.61 -5.28 21.11
C ARG A 138 4.96 -4.27 22.19
N GLY A 139 5.61 -4.69 23.26
CA GLY A 139 6.00 -3.82 24.38
C GLY A 139 7.13 -2.83 24.05
N GLN A 140 7.72 -2.92 22.85
CA GLN A 140 8.80 -2.05 22.38
C GLN A 140 8.30 -1.04 21.34
N LEU A 141 6.99 -0.92 21.14
CA LEU A 141 6.41 0.02 20.18
C LEU A 141 6.82 1.46 20.53
N ASP A 142 7.37 2.18 19.55
CA ASP A 142 7.71 3.59 19.68
C ASP A 142 6.47 4.46 19.40
N GLU A 143 5.61 4.60 20.42
CA GLU A 143 4.38 5.39 20.33
C GLU A 143 4.67 6.88 20.09
N LEU A 144 5.71 7.42 20.73
CA LEU A 144 6.11 8.83 20.56
C LEU A 144 6.53 9.14 19.13
N PHE A 145 7.26 8.23 18.47
CA PHE A 145 7.58 8.36 17.06
C PHE A 145 6.32 8.43 16.19
N LEU A 146 5.34 7.56 16.45
CA LEU A 146 4.09 7.54 15.69
C LEU A 146 3.28 8.82 15.86
N GLU A 147 3.13 9.30 17.08
CA GLU A 147 2.45 10.56 17.40
C GLU A 147 3.15 11.75 16.71
N HIS A 148 4.48 11.74 16.65
CA HIS A 148 5.25 12.78 15.95
C HIS A 148 5.01 12.78 14.43
N CYS A 149 4.64 11.64 13.84
CA CYS A 149 4.37 11.50 12.41
C CYS A 149 2.98 12.04 11.98
N VAL A 150 2.13 12.46 12.91
CA VAL A 150 0.77 12.98 12.63
C VAL A 150 0.58 14.40 13.16
N THR A 151 -0.49 15.08 12.76
CA THR A 151 -0.72 16.51 13.12
C THR A 151 -1.12 16.65 14.58
N THR A 152 -1.99 15.76 15.05
CA THR A 152 -2.36 15.63 16.47
C THR A 152 -2.09 14.19 16.90
N PRO A 153 -1.64 13.94 18.14
CA PRO A 153 -1.42 12.58 18.64
C PRO A 153 -2.66 11.68 18.51
N ASP A 154 -3.86 12.22 18.76
CA ASP A 154 -5.12 11.47 18.67
C ASP A 154 -5.51 11.04 17.24
N ASP A 155 -4.84 11.57 16.21
CA ASP A 155 -5.07 11.15 14.83
C ASP A 155 -4.48 9.76 14.53
N VAL A 156 -3.56 9.23 15.35
CA VAL A 156 -2.96 7.90 15.15
C VAL A 156 -3.54 6.87 16.12
N GLY A 157 -3.81 5.66 15.62
CA GLY A 157 -4.24 4.54 16.45
C GLY A 157 -3.72 3.21 15.95
N CYS A 158 -3.31 2.34 16.86
CA CYS A 158 -2.56 1.12 16.54
C CYS A 158 -3.39 -0.14 16.81
N PHE A 159 -3.16 -1.20 16.03
CA PHE A 159 -3.75 -2.51 16.28
C PHE A 159 -2.82 -3.63 15.79
N PHE A 160 -3.02 -4.84 16.31
CA PHE A 160 -2.15 -5.98 16.04
C PHE A 160 -2.94 -7.10 15.35
N PRO A 161 -2.91 -7.17 14.01
CA PRO A 161 -3.50 -8.27 13.26
C PRO A 161 -2.91 -9.63 13.67
N ARG A 162 -3.57 -10.70 13.23
CA ARG A 162 -2.98 -12.04 13.31
C ARG A 162 -1.82 -12.14 12.33
N GLY A 163 -0.70 -12.68 12.82
CA GLY A 163 0.52 -12.88 12.05
C GLY A 163 1.73 -12.37 12.81
N GLU A 164 2.86 -13.03 12.63
CA GLU A 164 4.13 -12.58 13.18
C GLU A 164 4.57 -11.31 12.45
N ASP A 165 5.03 -10.32 13.24
CA ASP A 165 5.57 -9.07 12.72
C ASP A 165 4.61 -8.32 11.77
N ILE A 166 3.30 -8.41 12.02
CA ILE A 166 2.27 -7.60 11.33
C ILE A 166 1.74 -6.55 12.29
N PHE A 167 1.74 -5.31 11.82
CA PHE A 167 1.29 -4.15 12.57
C PHE A 167 0.33 -3.31 11.74
N GLY A 168 -0.75 -2.86 12.38
CA GLY A 168 -1.76 -2.03 11.77
C GLY A 168 -1.77 -0.63 12.38
N ILE A 169 -1.68 0.39 11.52
CA ILE A 169 -1.71 1.80 11.92
C ILE A 169 -2.90 2.46 11.23
N ASN A 170 -3.80 3.07 12.00
CA ASN A 170 -4.84 3.94 11.49
C ASN A 170 -4.40 5.40 11.67
N VAL A 171 -4.59 6.21 10.64
CA VAL A 171 -4.32 7.65 10.66
C VAL A 171 -5.57 8.38 10.20
N ARG A 172 -6.08 9.31 11.02
CA ARG A 172 -7.30 10.07 10.77
C ARG A 172 -6.94 11.46 10.24
N GLY A 173 -7.78 11.97 9.33
CA GLY A 173 -7.62 13.32 8.79
C GLY A 173 -6.59 13.41 7.67
N SER A 174 -6.97 14.13 6.60
CA SER A 174 -6.14 14.29 5.40
C SER A 174 -4.75 14.86 5.73
N ALA A 175 -4.67 15.91 6.57
CA ALA A 175 -3.39 16.55 6.94
C ALA A 175 -2.42 15.57 7.62
N SER A 176 -2.91 14.78 8.58
CA SER A 176 -2.09 13.78 9.28
C SER A 176 -1.68 12.62 8.38
N ILE A 177 -2.53 12.20 7.45
CA ILE A 177 -2.16 11.18 6.45
C ILE A 177 -1.03 11.68 5.55
N HIS A 178 -1.08 12.94 5.10
CA HIS A 178 0.00 13.54 4.30
C HIS A 178 1.29 13.66 5.10
N LYS A 179 1.23 14.13 6.36
CA LYS A 179 2.40 14.20 7.24
C LYS A 179 3.02 12.82 7.48
N PHE A 180 2.18 11.81 7.70
CA PHE A 180 2.61 10.43 7.92
C PHE A 180 3.31 9.87 6.68
N LEU A 181 2.73 10.07 5.49
CA LEU A 181 3.33 9.67 4.21
C LEU A 181 4.56 10.51 3.80
N ALA A 182 4.81 11.65 4.43
CA ALA A 182 6.02 12.44 4.22
C ALA A 182 7.18 11.99 5.13
N ALA A 183 6.91 11.24 6.19
CA ALA A 183 7.94 10.79 7.12
C ALA A 183 8.81 9.69 6.48
N ARG A 184 10.13 9.93 6.38
CA ARG A 184 11.06 9.02 5.70
C ARG A 184 11.07 7.61 6.26
N GLN A 185 11.05 7.47 7.59
CA GLN A 185 11.04 6.18 8.26
C GLN A 185 9.74 5.41 7.98
N VAL A 186 8.59 6.10 8.00
CA VAL A 186 7.30 5.53 7.64
C VAL A 186 7.28 5.04 6.19
N LEU A 187 7.74 5.86 5.24
CA LEU A 187 7.84 5.45 3.83
C LEU A 187 8.70 4.21 3.67
N ARG A 188 9.85 4.15 4.36
CA ARG A 188 10.74 2.98 4.32
C ARG A 188 10.02 1.72 4.80
N ALA A 189 9.29 1.81 5.90
CA ALA A 189 8.54 0.69 6.48
C ALA A 189 7.41 0.21 5.54
N ILE A 190 6.62 1.14 4.98
CA ILE A 190 5.56 0.80 4.03
C ILE A 190 6.15 0.15 2.77
N ARG A 191 7.22 0.73 2.20
CA ARG A 191 7.90 0.18 1.02
C ARG A 191 8.42 -1.24 1.27
N ARG A 192 9.03 -1.46 2.43
CA ARG A 192 9.54 -2.78 2.84
C ARG A 192 8.41 -3.79 2.94
N PHE A 193 7.32 -3.45 3.63
CA PHE A 193 6.16 -4.33 3.77
C PHE A 193 5.52 -4.66 2.41
N ASN A 194 5.29 -3.65 1.57
CA ASN A 194 4.76 -3.84 0.23
C ASN A 194 5.64 -4.78 -0.60
N LEU A 195 6.96 -4.56 -0.61
CA LEU A 195 7.88 -5.45 -1.31
C LEU A 195 7.90 -6.86 -0.73
N THR A 196 7.82 -7.03 0.59
CA THR A 196 7.69 -8.35 1.22
C THR A 196 6.52 -9.11 0.59
N HIS A 197 5.37 -8.47 0.43
CA HIS A 197 4.17 -9.12 -0.11
C HIS A 197 4.19 -9.24 -1.64
N MET A 198 4.64 -8.24 -2.38
CA MET A 198 4.75 -8.31 -3.85
C MET A 198 5.82 -9.31 -4.32
N ASN A 199 6.81 -9.63 -3.47
CA ASN A 199 7.79 -10.69 -3.75
C ASN A 199 7.26 -12.12 -3.53
N ARG A 200 6.13 -12.29 -2.83
CA ARG A 200 5.52 -13.62 -2.59
C ARG A 200 4.85 -14.22 -3.82
N GLY A 201 4.61 -13.43 -4.87
CA GLY A 201 4.05 -13.90 -6.13
C GLY A 201 2.75 -13.18 -6.50
N ARG A 202 1.88 -13.90 -7.22
CA ARG A 202 0.67 -13.31 -7.82
C ARG A 202 -0.30 -12.80 -6.76
N ASN A 203 -0.93 -11.68 -7.07
CA ASN A 203 -1.99 -11.08 -6.29
C ASN A 203 -3.30 -11.87 -6.42
N ALA A 204 -3.85 -12.30 -5.29
CA ALA A 204 -5.11 -13.04 -5.22
C ALA A 204 -6.33 -12.16 -5.57
N TYR A 205 -6.20 -10.84 -5.40
CA TYR A 205 -7.30 -9.89 -5.58
C TYR A 205 -7.35 -9.27 -6.99
N GLN A 206 -6.65 -9.86 -7.97
CA GLN A 206 -6.57 -9.36 -9.35
C GLN A 206 -7.94 -9.15 -10.01
N ALA A 207 -8.95 -9.96 -9.65
CA ALA A 207 -10.31 -9.89 -10.21
C ALA A 207 -11.15 -8.73 -9.67
N SER A 208 -10.71 -8.10 -8.58
CA SER A 208 -11.33 -6.93 -7.95
C SER A 208 -10.65 -5.62 -8.31
N HIS A 209 -9.64 -5.67 -9.18
CA HIS A 209 -8.88 -4.50 -9.60
C HIS A 209 -9.76 -3.50 -10.37
N CYS A 210 -9.76 -2.24 -9.93
CA CYS A 210 -10.48 -1.14 -10.54
C CYS A 210 -9.51 -0.25 -11.32
N TYR A 211 -9.51 -0.38 -12.65
CA TYR A 211 -8.63 0.43 -13.51
C TYR A 211 -8.86 1.93 -13.35
N SER A 212 -10.11 2.39 -13.19
CA SER A 212 -10.39 3.82 -12.99
C SER A 212 -9.75 4.39 -11.73
N LEU A 213 -9.57 3.60 -10.66
CA LEU A 213 -8.78 4.04 -9.50
C LEU A 213 -7.28 3.97 -9.75
N ALA A 214 -6.84 2.94 -10.47
CA ALA A 214 -5.44 2.76 -10.80
C ALA A 214 -4.94 3.89 -11.72
N ASP A 215 -5.79 4.44 -12.59
CA ASP A 215 -5.47 5.60 -13.42
C ASP A 215 -5.03 6.79 -12.53
N TYR A 216 -5.79 7.13 -11.48
CA TYR A 216 -5.41 8.18 -10.53
C TYR A 216 -4.21 7.83 -9.66
N LEU A 217 -4.04 6.55 -9.32
CA LEU A 217 -2.88 6.08 -8.56
C LEU A 217 -1.57 6.27 -9.35
N LEU A 218 -1.64 6.16 -10.68
CA LEU A 218 -0.51 6.12 -11.60
C LEU A 218 -0.33 7.41 -12.42
N GLU A 219 -1.26 8.36 -12.33
CA GLU A 219 -1.13 9.70 -12.87
C GLU A 219 -0.06 10.45 -12.07
N GLY A 220 1.18 10.40 -12.54
CA GLY A 220 2.36 11.03 -11.96
C GLY A 220 3.54 10.96 -12.91
#